data_AF-A0A9D9PU11-F1
#
_entry.id   AF-A0A9D9PU11-F1
#
_cell.length_a   1.000
_cell.length_b   1.000
_cell.length_c   1.000
_cell.angle_alpha   90.00
_cell.angle_beta   90.00
_cell.angle_gamma   90.00
#
_symmetry.space_group_name_H-M   'P 1'
#
loop_
_entity.id
_entity.type
_entity.pdbx_description
1 polymer ?
#
loop_
_entity_poly.entity_id
_entity_poly.type
_entity_poly.pdbx_seq_one_letter_code
_entity_poly.pdbx_strand_id
1 'polypeptide(L)'
;MFGKMLISAAACTVLGIAGFAVTASADAAARGDVNGDKKINVSDIAGVAAHIKGLKALDADGAVQADVNFDGKVDVADIAMIASHIKGIKALPVDYSLDFKGYDAFLMFADGNMNWGNWNGTGYPNKPSFGIDADVTGSGTYTVKITKESLTGRDDTGTNPSLVYEYDEWADKNVLPDAHGCSILAVDITGIFDGTQDNSGNPIEGFLEDGPNPGIDKRVKGKYKVGKVNAELVSLKADGREVAVDKGKIRKGNLEEDNNCYRLELVNSMNDHAASPAIDADELRFYDELEVTFSIKFS
;
A
#
# COMPACT_ATOMS: atom_id res chain seq x y z
N MET A 1 -37.68 25.02 -55.93
CA MET A 1 -36.38 25.30 -55.28
C MET A 1 -36.10 24.20 -54.27
N PHE A 2 -34.92 23.61 -54.37
CA PHE A 2 -34.15 22.87 -53.34
C PHE A 2 -34.72 23.00 -51.91
N GLY A 3 -34.94 21.97 -51.09
CA GLY A 3 -34.32 20.65 -50.97
C GLY A 3 -33.86 20.48 -49.52
N LYS A 4 -34.26 19.41 -48.82
CA LYS A 4 -33.42 18.53 -47.97
C LYS A 4 -34.24 17.68 -46.99
N MET A 5 -33.99 16.39 -47.14
CA MET A 5 -34.17 15.27 -46.22
C MET A 5 -33.29 15.44 -44.96
N LEU A 6 -33.80 15.04 -43.79
CA LEU A 6 -33.05 14.74 -42.54
C LEU A 6 -34.01 13.93 -41.64
N ILE A 7 -33.91 12.59 -41.65
CA ILE A 7 -33.18 11.73 -40.69
C ILE A 7 -33.65 11.92 -39.24
N SER A 8 -34.47 10.96 -38.79
CA SER A 8 -34.85 10.71 -37.40
C SER A 8 -33.63 10.24 -36.60
N ALA A 9 -33.23 10.99 -35.58
CA ALA A 9 -32.32 10.53 -34.54
C ALA A 9 -33.13 10.17 -33.28
N ALA A 10 -33.15 8.89 -32.94
CA ALA A 10 -33.65 8.41 -31.66
C ALA A 10 -32.67 8.86 -30.56
N ALA A 11 -33.11 9.76 -29.69
CA ALA A 11 -32.41 10.07 -28.45
C ALA A 11 -32.62 8.89 -27.48
N CYS A 12 -31.67 7.96 -27.47
CA CYS A 12 -31.52 6.97 -26.40
C CYS A 12 -30.84 7.69 -25.23
N THR A 13 -31.64 8.13 -24.26
CA THR A 13 -31.14 8.73 -23.02
C THR A 13 -30.52 7.62 -22.18
N VAL A 14 -29.20 7.44 -22.29
CA VAL A 14 -28.44 6.66 -21.32
C VAL A 14 -28.40 7.49 -20.04
N LEU A 15 -29.16 7.06 -19.03
CA LEU A 15 -28.97 7.49 -17.64
C LEU A 15 -27.58 6.99 -17.20
N GLY A 16 -26.56 7.81 -17.42
CA GLY A 16 -25.26 7.65 -16.79
C GLY A 16 -25.43 7.94 -15.31
N ILE A 17 -25.55 6.88 -14.51
CA ILE A 17 -25.34 6.98 -13.07
C ILE A 17 -23.83 7.18 -12.92
N ALA A 18 -23.39 8.43 -12.82
CA ALA A 18 -22.05 8.75 -12.39
C ALA A 18 -21.90 8.16 -10.98
N GLY A 19 -21.23 7.01 -10.89
CA GLY A 19 -20.76 6.48 -9.63
C GLY A 19 -19.91 7.56 -8.99
N PHE A 20 -20.46 8.21 -7.97
CA PHE A 20 -19.74 9.15 -7.15
C PHE A 20 -18.60 8.34 -6.54
N ALA A 21 -17.37 8.58 -7.01
CA ALA A 21 -16.19 8.13 -6.30
C ALA A 21 -16.25 8.85 -4.96
N VAL A 22 -16.75 8.16 -3.93
CA VAL A 22 -16.51 8.56 -2.56
C VAL A 22 -15.03 8.31 -2.37
N THR A 23 -14.22 9.31 -2.71
CA THR A 23 -12.92 9.46 -2.07
C THR A 23 -13.27 9.79 -0.63
N ALA A 24 -13.34 8.76 0.21
CA ALA A 24 -13.21 8.94 1.64
C ALA A 24 -11.78 9.46 1.83
N SER A 25 -11.60 10.77 1.64
CA SER A 25 -10.51 11.47 2.30
C SER A 25 -10.91 11.42 3.77
N ALA A 26 -10.48 10.36 4.46
CA ALA A 26 -10.31 10.46 5.89
C ALA A 26 -9.50 11.74 6.11
N ASP A 27 -10.07 12.70 6.82
CA ASP A 27 -9.30 13.84 7.33
C ASP A 27 -8.22 13.20 8.21
N ALA A 28 -7.05 12.96 7.63
CA ALA A 28 -5.90 12.45 8.34
C ALA A 28 -5.58 13.47 9.41
N ALA A 29 -5.67 13.06 10.68
CA ALA A 29 -5.10 13.83 11.77
C ALA A 29 -3.67 14.21 11.36
N ALA A 30 -3.38 15.51 11.26
CA ALA A 30 -2.08 15.97 10.79
C ALA A 30 -1.03 15.62 11.86
N ARG A 31 -0.27 14.54 11.62
CA ARG A 31 0.85 14.18 12.49
C ARG A 31 1.79 15.37 12.66
N GLY A 32 2.24 15.62 13.89
CA GLY A 32 3.03 16.80 14.23
C GLY A 32 2.24 18.09 14.42
N ASP A 33 0.94 18.13 14.13
CA ASP A 33 0.02 19.20 14.58
C ASP A 33 -0.53 18.78 15.94
N VAL A 34 0.16 19.15 17.02
CA VAL A 34 -0.16 18.68 18.39
C VAL A 34 -1.20 19.54 19.08
N ASN A 35 -1.70 20.55 18.37
CA ASN A 35 -2.63 21.55 18.89
C ASN A 35 -3.97 21.57 18.13
N GLY A 36 -4.07 20.83 17.02
CA GLY A 36 -5.29 20.62 16.23
C GLY A 36 -5.66 21.79 15.32
N ASP A 37 -4.75 22.71 15.03
CA ASP A 37 -5.02 23.88 14.16
C ASP A 37 -4.85 23.61 12.66
N LYS A 38 -4.57 22.35 12.31
CA LYS A 38 -4.32 21.82 10.96
C LYS A 38 -3.03 22.36 10.32
N LYS A 39 -2.08 22.87 11.12
CA LYS A 39 -0.82 23.44 10.62
C LYS A 39 0.37 22.99 11.44
N ILE A 40 1.26 22.22 10.85
CA ILE A 40 2.51 21.84 11.51
C ILE A 40 3.47 23.05 11.49
N ASN A 41 3.71 23.66 12.64
CA ASN A 41 4.52 24.85 12.80
C ASN A 41 5.23 24.92 14.17
N VAL A 42 5.92 26.03 14.44
CA VAL A 42 6.72 26.20 15.67
C VAL A 42 5.89 26.14 16.96
N SER A 43 4.58 26.37 16.87
CA SER A 43 3.65 26.21 17.98
C SER A 43 3.56 24.76 18.43
N ASP A 44 3.69 23.81 17.51
CA ASP A 44 3.67 22.39 17.82
C ASP A 44 4.93 21.95 18.55
N ILE A 45 6.10 22.42 18.07
CA ILE A 45 7.37 22.24 18.79
C ILE A 45 7.25 22.75 20.24
N ALA A 46 6.65 23.93 20.42
CA ALA A 46 6.47 24.50 21.75
C ALA A 46 5.52 23.66 22.62
N GLY A 47 4.46 23.10 22.02
CA GLY A 47 3.54 22.17 22.67
C GLY A 47 4.24 20.91 23.18
N VAL A 48 4.97 20.22 22.29
CA VAL A 48 5.76 19.03 22.63
C VAL A 48 6.81 19.33 23.70
N ALA A 49 7.54 20.45 23.56
CA ALA A 49 8.54 20.85 24.55
C ALA A 49 7.95 21.16 25.92
N ALA A 50 6.75 21.74 25.99
CA ALA A 50 6.05 21.99 27.23
C ALA A 50 5.58 20.68 27.90
N HIS A 51 5.17 19.69 27.10
CA HIS A 51 4.81 18.35 27.57
C HIS A 51 6.00 17.62 28.18
N ILE A 52 7.12 17.54 27.45
CA ILE A 52 8.35 16.88 27.91
C ILE A 52 8.86 17.50 29.22
N LYS A 53 8.75 18.82 29.36
CA LYS A 53 9.15 19.54 30.57
C LYS A 53 8.12 19.46 31.72
N GLY A 54 6.98 18.80 31.51
CA GLY A 54 5.88 18.72 32.48
C GLY A 54 5.20 20.06 32.77
N LEU A 55 5.39 21.07 31.90
CA LEU A 55 4.82 22.41 32.07
C LEU A 55 3.37 22.47 31.61
N LYS A 56 3.03 21.72 30.55
CA LYS A 56 1.67 21.58 30.02
C LYS A 56 1.55 20.22 29.34
N ALA A 57 0.65 19.36 29.84
CA ALA A 57 0.36 18.11 29.17
C ALA A 57 -0.37 18.36 27.84
N LEU A 58 -0.04 17.54 26.83
CA LEU A 58 -0.86 17.40 25.63
C LEU A 58 -2.15 16.64 26.01
N ASP A 59 -3.20 16.86 25.25
CA ASP A 59 -4.38 15.99 25.31
C ASP A 59 -4.09 14.65 24.61
N ALA A 60 -5.08 13.76 24.58
CA ALA A 60 -4.91 12.42 24.02
C ALA A 60 -4.52 12.47 22.53
N ASP A 61 -5.18 13.31 21.74
CA ASP A 61 -4.92 13.45 20.31
C ASP A 61 -3.56 14.11 20.07
N GLY A 62 -3.24 15.17 20.82
CA GLY A 62 -1.95 15.85 20.75
C GLY A 62 -0.78 14.96 21.16
N ALA A 63 -0.96 14.05 22.12
CA ALA A 63 0.06 13.08 22.50
C ALA A 63 0.34 12.06 21.38
N VAL A 64 -0.70 11.58 20.69
CA VAL A 64 -0.56 10.72 19.51
C VAL A 64 0.08 11.45 18.35
N GLN A 65 -0.28 12.72 18.12
CA GLN A 65 0.30 13.55 17.05
C GLN A 65 1.75 13.95 17.34
N ALA A 66 2.15 13.98 18.61
CA ALA A 66 3.48 14.39 19.06
C ALA A 66 4.53 13.29 18.94
N ASP A 67 4.15 12.02 19.11
CA ASP A 67 5.03 10.87 18.83
C ASP A 67 5.12 10.69 17.31
N VAL A 68 6.01 11.45 16.68
CA VAL A 68 6.14 11.48 15.22
C VAL A 68 7.07 10.40 14.69
N ASN A 69 7.73 9.67 15.58
CA ASN A 69 8.70 8.63 15.25
C ASN A 69 8.21 7.20 15.61
N PHE A 70 7.06 7.08 16.29
CA PHE A 70 6.36 5.86 16.73
C PHE A 70 7.15 4.96 17.68
N ASP A 71 8.04 5.55 18.48
CA ASP A 71 8.76 4.79 19.51
C ASP A 71 7.96 4.62 20.81
N GLY A 72 6.71 5.13 20.84
CA GLY A 72 5.79 5.06 21.97
C GLY A 72 6.10 6.10 23.06
N LYS A 73 6.99 7.06 22.78
CA LYS A 73 7.38 8.13 23.70
C LYS A 73 7.29 9.46 23.00
N VAL A 74 6.91 10.48 23.76
CA VAL A 74 6.97 11.87 23.32
C VAL A 74 8.21 12.50 23.94
N ASP A 75 9.25 12.70 23.14
CA ASP A 75 10.53 13.23 23.60
C ASP A 75 11.22 14.21 22.62
N VAL A 76 12.49 14.53 22.90
CA VAL A 76 13.24 15.52 22.13
C VAL A 76 13.54 15.06 20.69
N ALA A 77 13.49 13.75 20.42
CA ALA A 77 13.61 13.21 19.07
C ALA A 77 12.43 13.67 18.20
N ASP A 78 11.21 13.71 18.74
CA ASP A 78 10.03 14.19 18.04
C ASP A 78 10.13 15.67 17.68
N ILE A 79 10.59 16.48 18.63
CA ILE A 79 10.86 17.91 18.39
C ILE A 79 11.81 18.10 17.22
N ALA A 80 12.89 17.31 17.17
CA ALA A 80 13.88 17.42 16.12
C ALA A 80 13.28 17.09 14.74
N MET A 81 12.41 16.08 14.68
CA MET A 81 11.71 15.69 13.45
C MET A 81 10.69 16.74 12.99
N ILE A 82 9.83 17.22 13.89
CA ILE A 82 8.87 18.31 13.61
C ILE A 82 9.62 19.57 13.13
N ALA A 83 10.72 19.93 13.78
CA ALA A 83 11.56 21.05 13.36
C ALA A 83 12.20 20.88 11.98
N SER A 84 12.61 19.65 11.64
CA SER A 84 13.12 19.33 10.30
C SER A 84 12.04 19.44 9.24
N HIS A 85 10.82 19.01 9.55
CA HIS A 85 9.65 19.10 8.68
C HIS A 85 9.25 20.55 8.41
N ILE A 86 9.15 21.39 9.44
CA ILE A 86 8.82 22.82 9.30
C ILE A 86 9.84 23.55 8.43
N LYS A 87 11.10 23.13 8.46
CA LYS A 87 12.17 23.69 7.63
C LYS A 87 12.18 23.17 6.19
N GLY A 88 11.32 22.20 5.85
CA GLY A 88 11.30 21.53 4.55
C GLY A 88 12.54 20.67 4.28
N ILE A 89 13.26 20.25 5.32
CA ILE A 89 14.50 19.46 5.18
C ILE A 89 14.18 17.96 5.09
N LYS A 90 13.21 17.48 5.87
CA LYS A 90 12.74 16.08 5.85
C LYS A 90 11.24 16.04 6.11
N ALA A 91 10.49 15.19 5.41
CA ALA A 91 9.12 14.88 5.77
C ALA A 91 9.05 14.21 7.15
N LEU A 92 7.90 14.29 7.83
CA LEU A 92 7.67 13.51 9.04
C LEU A 92 7.56 12.03 8.65
N PRO A 93 8.06 11.10 9.50
CA PRO A 93 7.83 9.68 9.29
C PRO A 93 6.34 9.37 9.16
N VAL A 94 6.03 8.43 8.25
CA VAL A 94 4.68 7.89 8.11
C VAL A 94 4.55 6.72 9.07
N ASP A 95 3.68 6.84 10.08
CA ASP A 95 3.19 5.68 10.83
C ASP A 95 2.36 4.84 9.88
N TYR A 96 2.83 3.64 9.72
CA TYR A 96 2.14 2.57 9.04
C TYR A 96 1.21 1.81 10.02
N SER A 97 1.24 2.13 11.32
CA SER A 97 0.22 1.75 12.32
C SER A 97 -1.07 2.58 12.14
N LEU A 98 -1.66 2.46 10.95
CA LEU A 98 -2.99 2.99 10.69
C LEU A 98 -4.03 2.12 11.39
N ASP A 99 -5.11 2.75 11.87
CA ASP A 99 -6.37 2.11 12.28
C ASP A 99 -6.94 1.35 11.07
N PHE A 100 -6.35 0.18 10.79
CA PHE A 100 -6.57 -0.61 9.60
C PHE A 100 -7.98 -1.20 9.61
N LYS A 101 -8.72 -1.04 8.50
CA LYS A 101 -10.10 -1.52 8.37
C LYS A 101 -10.25 -2.54 7.26
N GLY A 102 -10.79 -3.71 7.60
CA GLY A 102 -11.16 -4.74 6.62
C GLY A 102 -10.03 -5.71 6.32
N TYR A 103 -9.49 -5.69 5.10
CA TYR A 103 -8.42 -6.57 4.61
C TYR A 103 -7.28 -5.79 3.96
N ASP A 104 -6.05 -6.04 4.40
CA ASP A 104 -4.89 -5.21 4.05
C ASP A 104 -4.37 -5.60 2.68
N ALA A 105 -4.66 -4.76 1.68
CA ALA A 105 -4.15 -4.92 0.34
C ALA A 105 -2.85 -4.13 0.17
N PHE A 106 -1.79 -4.80 -0.25
CA PHE A 106 -0.46 -4.20 -0.42
C PHE A 106 0.22 -4.70 -1.69
N LEU A 107 1.25 -3.98 -2.14
CA LEU A 107 2.11 -4.43 -3.23
C LEU A 107 3.22 -5.33 -2.71
N MET A 108 3.16 -6.61 -3.04
CA MET A 108 4.30 -7.52 -2.94
C MET A 108 5.18 -7.31 -4.17
N PHE A 109 6.37 -6.75 -3.98
CA PHE A 109 7.25 -6.36 -5.07
C PHE A 109 8.71 -6.71 -4.79
N ALA A 110 9.40 -7.16 -5.82
CA ALA A 110 10.86 -7.19 -5.87
C ALA A 110 11.33 -6.83 -7.28
N ASP A 111 12.26 -5.89 -7.41
CA ASP A 111 12.89 -5.61 -8.70
C ASP A 111 13.79 -6.76 -9.16
N GLY A 112 14.38 -6.64 -10.35
CA GLY A 112 15.20 -7.70 -10.95
C GLY A 112 16.44 -8.06 -10.13
N ASN A 113 16.96 -7.10 -9.35
CA ASN A 113 18.17 -7.28 -8.52
C ASN A 113 17.87 -7.47 -7.03
N MET A 114 16.59 -7.46 -6.63
CA MET A 114 16.14 -7.45 -5.23
C MET A 114 16.63 -6.24 -4.41
N ASN A 115 17.00 -5.15 -5.08
CA ASN A 115 17.40 -3.88 -4.48
C ASN A 115 16.20 -3.01 -4.09
N TRP A 116 15.03 -3.30 -4.67
CA TRP A 116 13.74 -2.79 -4.24
C TRP A 116 12.91 -3.98 -3.78
N GLY A 117 12.37 -3.91 -2.56
CA GLY A 117 11.59 -5.01 -2.00
C GLY A 117 10.50 -4.52 -1.06
N ASN A 118 9.29 -5.04 -1.24
CA ASN A 118 8.24 -5.03 -0.22
C ASN A 118 7.57 -6.40 -0.14
N TRP A 119 7.43 -6.92 1.09
CA TRP A 119 7.02 -8.30 1.35
C TRP A 119 5.72 -8.39 2.16
N ASN A 120 5.32 -7.29 2.81
CA ASN A 120 4.21 -7.26 3.75
C ASN A 120 3.42 -5.96 3.60
N GLY A 121 2.17 -6.02 4.00
CA GLY A 121 1.35 -4.83 4.21
C GLY A 121 1.70 -4.19 5.54
N THR A 122 1.59 -2.87 5.56
CA THR A 122 1.82 -1.93 6.66
C THR A 122 1.07 -2.29 7.93
N GLY A 123 -0.02 -3.06 7.84
CA GLY A 123 -0.72 -3.59 9.01
C GLY A 123 -0.06 -4.82 9.65
N TYR A 124 0.88 -5.51 8.98
CA TYR A 124 1.39 -6.81 9.43
C TYR A 124 2.30 -6.67 10.66
N PRO A 125 1.96 -7.29 11.81
CA PRO A 125 2.65 -7.00 13.07
C PRO A 125 4.11 -7.48 13.09
N ASN A 126 5.00 -6.64 13.60
CA ASN A 126 6.41 -6.93 13.84
C ASN A 126 7.16 -7.42 12.60
N LYS A 127 6.77 -6.95 11.41
CA LYS A 127 7.44 -7.29 10.15
C LYS A 127 7.71 -6.05 9.33
N PRO A 128 8.90 -5.96 8.69
CA PRO A 128 9.20 -4.87 7.79
C PRO A 128 8.15 -4.80 6.68
N SER A 129 7.49 -3.65 6.60
CA SER A 129 6.29 -3.44 5.78
C SER A 129 6.31 -2.01 5.23
N PHE A 130 6.42 -1.88 3.92
CA PHE A 130 6.67 -0.59 3.27
C PHE A 130 5.78 -0.42 2.07
N GLY A 131 5.04 0.67 1.98
CA GLY A 131 4.12 0.85 0.86
C GLY A 131 3.02 1.82 1.21
N ILE A 132 2.13 2.02 0.25
CA ILE A 132 0.86 2.71 0.43
C ILE A 132 -0.21 1.67 0.15
N ASP A 133 -0.78 1.15 1.23
CA ASP A 133 -1.73 0.05 1.17
C ASP A 133 -3.17 0.55 1.05
N ALA A 134 -4.10 -0.38 0.91
CA ALA A 134 -5.52 -0.09 0.84
C ALA A 134 -6.33 -0.96 1.80
N ASP A 135 -7.15 -0.28 2.61
CA ASP A 135 -8.17 -0.86 3.45
C ASP A 135 -9.35 -1.39 2.62
N VAL A 136 -9.31 -2.68 2.29
CA VAL A 136 -10.42 -3.33 1.57
C VAL A 136 -11.56 -3.62 2.55
N THR A 137 -12.53 -2.71 2.60
CA THR A 137 -13.70 -2.81 3.51
C THR A 137 -14.91 -3.48 2.88
N GLY A 138 -14.88 -3.73 1.58
CA GLY A 138 -15.94 -4.40 0.84
C GLY A 138 -15.66 -4.47 -0.66
N SER A 139 -16.66 -4.89 -1.45
CA SER A 139 -16.54 -4.91 -2.91
C SER A 139 -16.33 -3.48 -3.46
N GLY A 140 -15.38 -3.30 -4.35
CA GLY A 140 -15.01 -1.97 -4.83
C GLY A 140 -13.75 -1.96 -5.68
N THR A 141 -13.22 -0.77 -5.91
CA THR A 141 -11.94 -0.54 -6.61
C THR A 141 -10.99 0.14 -5.65
N TYR A 142 -9.77 -0.36 -5.57
CA TYR A 142 -8.74 0.05 -4.63
C TYR A 142 -7.42 0.23 -5.38
N THR A 143 -6.54 1.05 -4.81
CA THR A 143 -5.22 1.35 -5.37
C THR A 143 -4.18 1.16 -4.28
N VAL A 144 -3.14 0.41 -4.60
CA VAL A 144 -1.97 0.18 -3.76
C VAL A 144 -0.71 0.64 -4.48
N LYS A 145 0.29 1.10 -3.73
CA LYS A 145 1.51 1.65 -4.31
C LYS A 145 2.76 1.30 -3.51
N ILE A 146 3.89 1.38 -4.19
CA ILE A 146 5.18 1.61 -3.57
C ILE A 146 5.74 2.90 -4.15
N THR A 147 6.31 3.73 -3.29
CA THR A 147 7.05 4.92 -3.70
C THR A 147 8.47 4.87 -3.16
N LYS A 148 9.37 5.65 -3.75
CA LYS A 148 10.71 5.84 -3.20
C LYS A 148 10.64 6.30 -1.75
N GLU A 149 9.72 7.20 -1.42
CA GLU A 149 9.48 7.67 -0.06
C GLU A 149 8.97 6.54 0.85
N SER A 150 8.00 5.74 0.39
CA SER A 150 7.42 4.69 1.23
C SER A 150 8.44 3.61 1.58
N LEU A 151 9.32 3.25 0.63
CA LEU A 151 10.34 2.21 0.82
C LEU A 151 11.56 2.70 1.61
N THR A 152 11.97 3.97 1.44
CA THR A 152 13.10 4.55 2.18
C THR A 152 12.72 5.07 3.56
N GLY A 153 11.42 5.05 3.88
CA GLY A 153 10.88 5.35 5.19
C GLY A 153 11.34 4.38 6.28
N ARG A 154 10.89 4.66 7.50
CA ARG A 154 11.08 3.81 8.66
C ARG A 154 9.70 3.38 9.16
N ASP A 155 9.53 2.09 9.42
CA ASP A 155 8.37 1.54 10.12
C ASP A 155 8.71 1.22 11.60
N ASP A 156 7.78 0.57 12.30
CA ASP A 156 7.94 0.12 13.68
C ASP A 156 9.07 -0.92 13.85
N THR A 157 9.44 -1.63 12.80
CA THR A 157 10.52 -2.62 12.77
C THR A 157 11.89 -2.05 12.35
N GLY A 158 11.91 -0.87 11.73
CA GLY A 158 13.13 -0.19 11.31
C GLY A 158 13.12 0.24 9.84
N THR A 159 14.27 0.11 9.19
CA THR A 159 14.45 0.49 7.79
C THR A 159 14.30 -0.73 6.88
N ASN A 160 13.95 -0.51 5.62
CA ASN A 160 13.79 -1.58 4.65
C ASN A 160 15.11 -2.33 4.39
N PRO A 161 15.19 -3.63 4.74
CA PRO A 161 16.42 -4.41 4.63
C PRO A 161 16.77 -4.81 3.18
N SER A 162 15.84 -4.68 2.23
CA SER A 162 16.07 -4.99 0.82
C SER A 162 16.78 -3.86 0.07
N LEU A 163 16.81 -2.64 0.62
CA LEU A 163 17.34 -1.49 -0.11
C LEU A 163 18.86 -1.50 -0.20
N VAL A 164 19.36 -1.52 -1.43
CA VAL A 164 20.79 -1.38 -1.74
C VAL A 164 21.06 0.00 -2.31
N TYR A 165 21.96 0.74 -1.65
CA TYR A 165 22.36 2.07 -2.09
C TYR A 165 23.72 2.00 -2.80
N GLU A 166 23.86 2.78 -3.86
CA GLU A 166 25.09 2.88 -4.65
C GLU A 166 25.68 4.29 -4.54
N TYR A 167 27.00 4.40 -4.57
CA TYR A 167 27.67 5.70 -4.52
C TYR A 167 27.53 6.40 -5.88
N ASP A 168 26.93 7.59 -5.88
CA ASP A 168 26.84 8.46 -7.05
C ASP A 168 27.94 9.52 -6.98
N GLU A 169 28.89 9.44 -7.91
CA GLU A 169 30.03 10.36 -7.98
C GLU A 169 29.61 11.82 -8.24
N TRP A 170 28.50 12.03 -8.93
CA TRP A 170 28.02 13.38 -9.28
C TRP A 170 27.32 14.06 -8.11
N ALA A 171 26.58 13.29 -7.31
CA ALA A 171 25.86 13.75 -6.13
C ALA A 171 26.71 13.68 -4.85
N ASP A 172 27.90 13.09 -4.91
CA ASP A 172 28.83 12.83 -3.80
C ASP A 172 28.12 12.21 -2.58
N LYS A 173 27.25 11.22 -2.85
CA LYS A 173 26.48 10.52 -1.82
C LYS A 173 26.00 9.16 -2.31
N ASN A 174 25.66 8.30 -1.36
CA ASN A 174 24.93 7.07 -1.67
C ASN A 174 23.48 7.40 -2.05
N VAL A 175 23.01 6.86 -3.17
CA VAL A 175 21.64 7.02 -3.68
C VAL A 175 21.02 5.64 -3.90
N LEU A 176 19.71 5.56 -3.70
CA LEU A 176 18.94 4.40 -4.14
C LEU A 176 18.75 4.51 -5.66
N PRO A 177 19.27 3.56 -6.47
CA PRO A 177 19.05 3.53 -7.92
C PRO A 177 17.56 3.34 -8.23
N ASP A 178 17.17 3.60 -9.47
CA ASP A 178 15.81 3.26 -9.93
C ASP A 178 15.55 1.75 -9.88
N ALA A 179 14.28 1.37 -9.70
CA ALA A 179 13.87 -0.02 -9.78
C ALA A 179 13.95 -0.47 -11.24
N HIS A 180 14.64 -1.57 -11.50
CA HIS A 180 14.84 -2.10 -12.84
C HIS A 180 14.63 -3.61 -12.88
N GLY A 181 13.86 -4.06 -13.86
CA GLY A 181 13.40 -5.44 -13.93
C GLY A 181 12.39 -5.76 -12.85
N CYS A 182 11.79 -6.94 -12.92
CA CYS A 182 10.77 -7.38 -11.97
C CYS A 182 10.94 -8.86 -11.67
N SER A 183 11.27 -9.19 -10.43
CA SER A 183 11.28 -10.58 -9.96
C SER A 183 9.92 -10.99 -9.41
N ILE A 184 9.27 -10.10 -8.66
CA ILE A 184 7.95 -10.34 -8.06
C ILE A 184 7.11 -9.08 -8.23
N LEU A 185 5.88 -9.25 -8.70
CA LEU A 185 4.86 -8.21 -8.70
C LEU A 185 3.49 -8.85 -8.49
N ALA A 186 2.91 -8.59 -7.33
CA ALA A 186 1.56 -8.99 -7.00
C ALA A 186 0.87 -7.96 -6.09
N VAL A 187 -0.47 -7.97 -6.12
CA VAL A 187 -1.26 -7.43 -5.02
C VAL A 187 -1.63 -8.59 -4.12
N ASP A 188 -1.23 -8.51 -2.86
CA ASP A 188 -1.69 -9.43 -1.82
C ASP A 188 -2.71 -8.74 -0.95
N ILE A 189 -3.79 -9.45 -0.63
CA ILE A 189 -4.88 -8.97 0.23
C ILE A 189 -4.97 -9.92 1.42
N THR A 190 -4.48 -9.47 2.57
CA THR A 190 -4.37 -10.26 3.80
C THR A 190 -5.75 -10.51 4.43
N GLY A 191 -5.95 -11.69 5.02
CA GLY A 191 -7.16 -12.02 5.79
C GLY A 191 -8.32 -12.60 5.01
N ILE A 192 -8.13 -12.90 3.73
CA ILE A 192 -9.22 -13.36 2.87
C ILE A 192 -9.56 -14.81 3.16
N PHE A 193 -8.59 -15.73 3.08
CA PHE A 193 -8.87 -17.17 3.08
C PHE A 193 -8.86 -17.82 4.45
N ASP A 194 -9.77 -18.78 4.66
CA ASP A 194 -9.88 -19.56 5.90
C ASP A 194 -8.84 -20.68 6.05
N GLY A 195 -8.00 -20.90 5.03
CA GLY A 195 -6.93 -21.90 5.02
C GLY A 195 -7.41 -23.35 4.88
N THR A 196 -8.66 -23.57 4.47
CA THR A 196 -9.22 -24.93 4.36
C THR A 196 -9.18 -25.51 2.94
N GLN A 197 -8.80 -24.71 1.93
CA GLN A 197 -8.78 -25.13 0.53
C GLN A 197 -7.55 -24.63 -0.23
N ASP A 198 -7.05 -25.46 -1.16
CA ASP A 198 -6.06 -25.07 -2.17
C ASP A 198 -6.67 -24.08 -3.19
N ASN A 199 -5.85 -23.54 -4.10
CA ASN A 199 -6.36 -22.58 -5.10
C ASN A 199 -7.43 -23.15 -6.06
N SER A 200 -7.52 -24.47 -6.17
CA SER A 200 -8.53 -25.15 -7.00
C SER A 200 -9.82 -25.44 -6.23
N GLY A 201 -9.86 -25.14 -4.92
CA GLY A 201 -10.99 -25.42 -4.04
C GLY A 201 -10.98 -26.83 -3.44
N ASN A 202 -9.92 -27.62 -3.62
CA ASN A 202 -9.79 -28.91 -2.96
C ASN A 202 -9.44 -28.71 -1.48
N PRO A 203 -9.94 -29.55 -0.58
CA PRO A 203 -9.58 -29.48 0.84
C PRO A 203 -8.07 -29.66 1.06
N ILE A 204 -7.50 -28.84 1.93
CA ILE A 204 -6.13 -28.99 2.45
C ILE A 204 -6.16 -29.12 3.97
N GLU A 205 -5.07 -29.63 4.53
CA GLU A 205 -4.88 -29.57 5.98
C GLU A 205 -4.72 -28.12 6.41
N GLY A 206 -5.62 -27.64 7.28
CA GLY A 206 -5.60 -26.26 7.74
C GLY A 206 -4.35 -25.98 8.58
N PHE A 207 -3.54 -25.02 8.15
CA PHE A 207 -2.31 -24.59 8.82
C PHE A 207 -2.46 -23.21 9.51
N LEU A 208 -3.56 -22.50 9.27
CA LEU A 208 -3.87 -21.21 9.88
C LEU A 208 -4.42 -21.36 11.29
N GLU A 209 -4.10 -20.41 12.16
CA GLU A 209 -4.51 -20.38 13.56
C GLU A 209 -5.81 -19.58 13.74
N ASP A 210 -6.60 -19.92 14.76
CA ASP A 210 -7.67 -19.04 15.22
C ASP A 210 -7.04 -17.87 16.01
N GLY A 211 -7.45 -16.64 15.74
CA GLY A 211 -6.84 -15.48 16.35
C GLY A 211 -7.54 -14.16 16.00
N PRO A 212 -7.17 -13.05 16.67
CA PRO A 212 -7.65 -11.73 16.31
C PRO A 212 -7.01 -11.23 15.01
N ASN A 213 -7.63 -10.23 14.39
CA ASN A 213 -7.05 -9.42 13.31
C ASN A 213 -6.57 -10.18 12.05
N PRO A 214 -7.37 -11.12 11.48
CA PRO A 214 -6.97 -11.80 10.25
C PRO A 214 -6.72 -10.85 9.08
N GLY A 215 -7.37 -9.68 9.06
CA GLY A 215 -7.23 -8.66 8.01
C GLY A 215 -5.82 -8.12 7.84
N ILE A 216 -4.96 -8.25 8.85
CA ILE A 216 -3.56 -7.82 8.81
C ILE A 216 -2.58 -8.94 9.13
N ASP A 217 -2.99 -10.00 9.84
CA ASP A 217 -2.12 -11.13 10.18
C ASP A 217 -2.33 -12.30 9.21
N LYS A 218 -1.31 -12.57 8.39
CA LYS A 218 -1.28 -13.63 7.38
C LYS A 218 -1.41 -15.06 7.92
N ARG A 219 -1.19 -15.28 9.23
CA ARG A 219 -1.24 -16.60 9.88
C ARG A 219 -2.58 -16.91 10.55
N VAL A 220 -3.47 -15.92 10.64
CA VAL A 220 -4.77 -16.07 11.26
C VAL A 220 -5.82 -16.42 10.22
N LYS A 221 -6.76 -17.32 10.55
CA LYS A 221 -7.84 -17.73 9.64
C LYS A 221 -8.67 -16.54 9.15
N GLY A 222 -8.75 -16.39 7.84
CA GLY A 222 -9.66 -15.48 7.17
C GLY A 222 -11.11 -15.98 7.16
N LYS A 223 -11.94 -15.28 6.39
CA LYS A 223 -13.40 -15.49 6.38
C LYS A 223 -13.89 -16.35 5.22
N TYR A 224 -13.19 -16.32 4.09
CA TYR A 224 -13.71 -16.78 2.82
C TYR A 224 -13.06 -18.08 2.38
N LYS A 225 -13.85 -18.86 1.65
CA LYS A 225 -13.39 -20.00 0.87
C LYS A 225 -13.01 -19.57 -0.53
N VAL A 226 -12.25 -20.40 -1.22
CA VAL A 226 -11.90 -20.18 -2.63
C VAL A 226 -13.17 -20.08 -3.48
N GLY A 227 -13.15 -19.15 -4.45
CA GLY A 227 -14.29 -18.84 -5.31
C GLY A 227 -15.33 -17.88 -4.72
N LYS A 228 -15.20 -17.48 -3.44
CA LYS A 228 -16.07 -16.45 -2.83
C LYS A 228 -15.59 -15.02 -3.04
N VAL A 229 -14.33 -14.87 -3.43
CA VAL A 229 -13.68 -13.59 -3.68
C VAL A 229 -13.07 -13.61 -5.07
N ASN A 230 -13.23 -12.51 -5.81
CA ASN A 230 -12.61 -12.34 -7.13
C ASN A 230 -12.06 -10.93 -7.26
N ALA A 231 -10.74 -10.83 -7.50
CA ALA A 231 -10.09 -9.58 -7.85
C ALA A 231 -9.70 -9.53 -9.34
N GLU A 232 -9.66 -8.34 -9.91
CA GLU A 232 -9.29 -8.08 -11.30
C GLU A 232 -8.45 -6.81 -11.40
N LEU A 233 -7.37 -6.89 -12.18
CA LEU A 233 -6.52 -5.73 -12.46
C LEU A 233 -7.30 -4.68 -13.26
N VAL A 234 -7.30 -3.45 -12.75
CA VAL A 234 -7.81 -2.27 -13.46
C VAL A 234 -6.66 -1.64 -14.26
N SER A 235 -5.58 -1.24 -13.59
CA SER A 235 -4.40 -0.62 -14.21
C SER A 235 -3.11 -0.91 -13.43
N LEU A 236 -1.99 -0.92 -14.15
CA LEU A 236 -0.63 -0.87 -13.60
C LEU A 236 0.06 0.37 -14.17
N LYS A 237 0.69 1.18 -13.32
CA LYS A 237 1.47 2.35 -13.74
C LYS A 237 2.84 2.39 -13.08
N ALA A 238 3.83 2.83 -13.85
CA ALA A 238 5.18 3.14 -13.42
C ALA A 238 5.43 4.63 -13.69
N ASP A 239 5.76 5.40 -12.64
CA ASP A 239 5.92 6.87 -12.69
C ASP A 239 4.76 7.58 -13.42
N GLY A 240 3.52 7.14 -13.13
CA GLY A 240 2.30 7.67 -13.73
C GLY A 240 2.02 7.24 -15.18
N ARG A 241 2.90 6.44 -15.81
CA ARG A 241 2.69 5.89 -17.17
C ARG A 241 2.11 4.50 -17.11
N GLU A 242 1.12 4.20 -17.95
CA GLU A 242 0.58 2.85 -18.03
C GLU A 242 1.63 1.84 -18.51
N VAL A 243 1.65 0.70 -17.83
CA VAL A 243 2.42 -0.49 -18.22
C VAL A 243 1.47 -1.45 -18.92
N ALA A 244 1.87 -1.96 -20.08
CA ALA A 244 1.08 -2.94 -20.81
C ALA A 244 1.00 -4.26 -20.03
N VAL A 245 -0.22 -4.79 -19.86
CA VAL A 245 -0.46 -6.05 -19.15
C VAL A 245 -1.32 -6.99 -19.98
N ASP A 246 -0.84 -8.21 -20.18
CA ASP A 246 -1.63 -9.34 -20.66
C ASP A 246 -2.47 -9.88 -19.50
N LYS A 247 -3.70 -9.37 -19.37
CA LYS A 247 -4.62 -9.79 -18.31
C LYS A 247 -4.95 -11.29 -18.32
N GLY A 248 -4.78 -11.98 -19.46
CA GLY A 248 -5.00 -13.42 -19.58
C GLY A 248 -3.93 -14.26 -18.88
N LYS A 249 -2.78 -13.67 -18.57
CA LYS A 249 -1.66 -14.32 -17.86
C LYS A 249 -1.63 -14.02 -16.37
N ILE A 250 -2.49 -13.11 -15.90
CA ILE A 250 -2.59 -12.79 -14.47
C ILE A 250 -3.14 -14.01 -13.72
N ARG A 251 -2.42 -14.42 -12.69
CA ARG A 251 -2.87 -15.47 -11.78
C ARG A 251 -3.56 -14.83 -10.59
N LYS A 252 -4.52 -15.53 -10.00
CA LYS A 252 -5.24 -15.02 -8.84
C LYS A 252 -5.83 -16.10 -7.95
N GLY A 253 -6.08 -15.75 -6.69
CA GLY A 253 -6.70 -16.62 -5.69
C GLY A 253 -5.74 -16.97 -4.56
N ASN A 254 -5.91 -18.17 -3.99
CA ASN A 254 -5.08 -18.71 -2.92
C ASN A 254 -3.78 -19.30 -3.49
N LEU A 255 -2.94 -18.45 -4.08
CA LEU A 255 -1.70 -18.89 -4.74
C LEU A 255 -0.57 -19.25 -3.77
N GLU A 256 -0.66 -18.75 -2.53
CA GLU A 256 0.25 -19.07 -1.44
C GLU A 256 -0.52 -19.82 -0.36
N GLU A 257 -0.61 -21.14 -0.54
CA GLU A 257 -1.37 -22.06 0.31
C GLU A 257 -0.76 -22.25 1.71
N ASP A 258 0.15 -21.38 2.13
CA ASP A 258 0.74 -21.32 3.46
C ASP A 258 0.42 -20.00 4.21
N ASN A 259 -0.45 -19.17 3.64
CA ASN A 259 -1.02 -17.99 4.31
C ASN A 259 -2.51 -17.76 3.94
N ASN A 260 -3.08 -16.67 4.45
CA ASN A 260 -4.50 -16.33 4.25
C ASN A 260 -4.76 -15.33 3.10
N CYS A 261 -3.76 -14.99 2.30
CA CYS A 261 -3.85 -13.89 1.34
C CYS A 261 -4.61 -14.29 0.08
N TYR A 262 -5.43 -13.37 -0.43
CA TYR A 262 -5.78 -13.39 -1.85
C TYR A 262 -4.68 -12.71 -2.63
N ARG A 263 -4.05 -13.43 -3.56
CA ARG A 263 -3.04 -12.88 -4.45
C ARG A 263 -3.62 -12.55 -5.82
N LEU A 264 -3.22 -11.42 -6.40
CA LEU A 264 -3.35 -11.06 -7.81
C LEU A 264 -1.93 -10.90 -8.37
N GLU A 265 -1.39 -11.96 -8.99
CA GLU A 265 0.02 -12.08 -9.40
C GLU A 265 0.20 -11.73 -10.88
N LEU A 266 1.11 -10.79 -11.14
CA LEU A 266 1.51 -10.37 -12.49
C LEU A 266 2.87 -10.97 -12.87
N VAL A 267 3.81 -11.03 -11.92
CA VAL A 267 5.16 -11.60 -12.13
C VAL A 267 5.57 -12.38 -10.88
N ASN A 268 6.16 -13.55 -11.08
CA ASN A 268 6.86 -14.29 -10.03
C ASN A 268 7.94 -15.17 -10.67
N SER A 269 9.19 -14.72 -10.62
CA SER A 269 10.35 -15.42 -11.19
C SER A 269 10.87 -16.55 -10.29
N MET A 270 10.34 -16.68 -9.07
CA MET A 270 10.85 -17.58 -8.03
C MET A 270 10.18 -18.96 -8.03
N ASN A 271 9.19 -19.18 -8.89
CA ASN A 271 8.50 -20.45 -9.03
C ASN A 271 8.50 -20.93 -10.49
N ASP A 272 8.05 -22.16 -10.73
CA ASP A 272 7.99 -22.76 -12.08
C ASP A 272 7.07 -22.00 -13.06
N HIS A 273 6.34 -20.98 -12.59
CA HIS A 273 5.49 -20.11 -13.38
C HIS A 273 6.19 -18.85 -13.91
N ALA A 274 7.49 -18.69 -13.61
CA ALA A 274 8.37 -17.65 -14.15
C ALA A 274 8.34 -17.52 -15.69
N ALA A 275 7.99 -18.60 -16.40
CA ALA A 275 8.08 -18.69 -17.85
C ALA A 275 7.03 -17.88 -18.64
N SER A 276 6.01 -17.28 -18.00
CA SER A 276 5.00 -16.49 -18.73
C SER A 276 4.37 -15.36 -17.87
N PRO A 277 5.14 -14.32 -17.50
CA PRO A 277 4.61 -13.17 -16.76
C PRO A 277 3.53 -12.42 -17.54
N ALA A 278 2.68 -11.69 -16.81
CA ALA A 278 1.63 -10.85 -17.37
C ALA A 278 2.15 -9.53 -17.94
N ILE A 279 3.39 -9.16 -17.64
CA ILE A 279 4.08 -7.98 -18.18
C ILE A 279 5.44 -8.39 -18.76
N ASP A 280 6.06 -7.49 -19.51
CA ASP A 280 7.48 -7.58 -19.81
C ASP A 280 8.27 -7.23 -18.54
N ALA A 281 8.74 -8.26 -17.84
CA ALA A 281 9.37 -8.12 -16.53
C ALA A 281 10.75 -7.43 -16.63
N ASP A 282 11.48 -7.63 -17.74
CA ASP A 282 12.81 -7.05 -17.94
C ASP A 282 12.73 -5.55 -18.26
N GLU A 283 11.65 -5.11 -18.91
CA GLU A 283 11.41 -3.72 -19.29
C GLU A 283 10.71 -2.88 -18.20
N LEU A 284 10.27 -3.50 -17.08
CA LEU A 284 9.67 -2.73 -15.99
C LEU A 284 10.73 -1.86 -15.33
N ARG A 285 10.49 -0.54 -15.34
CA ARG A 285 11.37 0.45 -14.74
C ARG A 285 10.58 1.61 -14.15
N PHE A 286 10.95 2.04 -12.94
CA PHE A 286 10.39 3.25 -12.32
C PHE A 286 11.39 3.88 -11.35
N TYR A 287 11.31 5.20 -11.20
CA TYR A 287 12.18 5.97 -10.32
C TYR A 287 11.51 6.33 -8.99
N ASP A 288 10.23 6.72 -9.04
CA ASP A 288 9.51 7.27 -7.91
C ASP A 288 8.34 6.40 -7.45
N GLU A 289 7.54 5.86 -8.37
CA GLU A 289 6.26 5.21 -8.01
C GLU A 289 5.91 4.02 -8.92
N LEU A 290 5.46 2.93 -8.28
CA LEU A 290 4.71 1.86 -8.93
C LEU A 290 3.32 1.79 -8.31
N GLU A 291 2.27 1.87 -9.14
CA GLU A 291 0.87 1.93 -8.73
C GLU A 291 0.08 0.78 -9.37
N VAL A 292 -0.65 0.02 -8.56
CA VAL A 292 -1.64 -0.95 -9.05
C VAL A 292 -3.02 -0.57 -8.58
N THR A 293 -3.95 -0.45 -9.52
CA THR A 293 -5.38 -0.35 -9.22
C THR A 293 -6.05 -1.66 -9.58
N PHE A 294 -6.87 -2.18 -8.67
CA PHE A 294 -7.61 -3.43 -8.85
C PHE A 294 -9.05 -3.27 -8.36
N SER A 295 -9.95 -4.11 -8.87
CA SER A 295 -11.29 -4.26 -8.35
C SER A 295 -11.42 -5.58 -7.62
N ILE A 296 -12.27 -5.64 -6.59
CA ILE A 296 -12.54 -6.85 -5.82
C ILE A 296 -14.05 -6.99 -5.57
N LYS A 297 -14.53 -8.23 -5.61
CA LYS A 297 -15.92 -8.59 -5.33
C LYS A 297 -15.97 -9.75 -4.34
N PHE A 298 -16.81 -9.60 -3.32
CA PHE A 298 -17.16 -10.65 -2.35
C PHE A 298 -18.55 -11.23 -2.66
N SER A 299 -18.74 -12.53 -2.44
CA SER A 299 -19.98 -13.28 -2.74
C SER A 299 -20.31 -14.37 -1.72
#